data_AF-A0A523PCK9-F1
#
_entry.id   AF-A0A523PCK9-F1
#
_cell.length_a   1.000
_cell.length_b   1.000
_cell.length_c   1.000
_cell.angle_alpha   90.00
_cell.angle_beta   90.00
_cell.angle_gamma   90.00
#
_symmetry.space_group_name_H-M   'P 1'
#
loop_
_entity.id
_entity.type
_entity.pdbx_description
1 polymer ?
#
loop_
_entity_poly.entity_id
_entity_poly.type
_entity_poly.pdbx_seq_one_letter_code
_entity_poly.pdbx_strand_id
1 'polypeptide(L)'
;GERLHERLPIRAGQVTWAVRFELAISVDDVLARRTRALLLDARAAIEMAPRVASLMADELGRDRAWQEREVLSFTEIASHYHL
;
A
#
# COMPACT_ATOMS: atom_id res chain seq x y z
N GLY A 1 -2.45 5.59 15.15
CA GLY A 1 -1.45 4.97 14.25
C GLY A 1 -0.67 6.03 13.49
N GLU A 2 0.60 5.75 13.21
CA GLU A 2 1.53 6.52 12.38
C GLU A 2 0.90 6.90 11.03
N ARG A 3 1.17 8.11 10.52
CA ARG A 3 0.73 8.57 9.19
C ARG A 3 1.75 8.10 8.14
N LEU A 4 1.29 7.59 7.00
CA LEU A 4 2.17 7.00 5.98
C LEU A 4 2.73 8.02 4.99
N HIS A 5 2.06 9.15 4.81
CA HIS A 5 2.49 10.20 3.88
C HIS A 5 1.93 11.56 4.29
N GLU A 6 2.66 12.64 4.02
CA GLU A 6 2.24 14.01 4.39
C GLU A 6 1.07 14.52 3.53
N ARG A 7 1.00 14.10 2.25
CA ARG A 7 -0.03 14.52 1.29
C ARG A 7 -1.37 13.79 1.45
N LEU A 8 -1.41 12.62 2.08
CA LEU A 8 -2.63 11.80 2.19
C LEU A 8 -2.94 11.45 3.65
N PRO A 9 -4.21 11.44 4.09
CA PRO A 9 -4.58 11.19 5.49
C PRO A 9 -4.55 9.69 5.86
N ILE A 10 -3.68 8.90 5.23
CA ILE A 10 -3.60 7.45 5.40
C ILE A 10 -2.68 7.10 6.57
N ARG A 11 -3.10 6.16 7.40
CA ARG A 11 -2.39 5.72 8.61
C ARG A 11 -2.08 4.23 8.56
N ALA A 12 -0.97 3.83 9.19
CA ALA A 12 -0.51 2.45 9.28
C ALA A 12 -1.62 1.49 9.76
N GLY A 13 -2.43 1.90 10.75
CA GLY A 13 -3.52 1.07 11.27
C GLY A 13 -4.62 0.75 10.25
N GLN A 14 -4.80 1.58 9.21
CA GLN A 14 -5.74 1.27 8.12
C GLN A 14 -5.22 0.12 7.26
N VAL A 15 -3.91 0.02 7.08
CA VAL A 15 -3.29 -1.11 6.35
C VAL A 15 -3.52 -2.40 7.12
N THR A 16 -3.21 -2.40 8.42
CA THR A 16 -3.40 -3.56 9.29
C THR A 16 -4.86 -4.00 9.34
N TRP A 17 -5.78 -3.02 9.44
CA TRP A 17 -7.21 -3.28 9.40
C TRP A 17 -7.66 -3.89 8.08
N ALA A 18 -7.21 -3.33 6.95
CA ALA A 18 -7.54 -3.84 5.62
C ALA A 18 -7.11 -5.31 5.44
N VAL A 19 -5.94 -5.69 5.95
CA VAL A 19 -5.47 -7.08 5.92
C VAL A 19 -6.34 -7.98 6.79
N ARG A 20 -6.54 -7.61 8.06
CA ARG A 20 -7.22 -8.47 9.05
C ARG A 20 -8.72 -8.63 8.81
N PHE A 21 -9.38 -7.58 8.32
CA PHE A 21 -10.84 -7.51 8.31
C PHE A 21 -11.45 -7.23 6.93
N GLU A 22 -10.67 -6.78 5.95
CA GLU A 22 -11.16 -6.43 4.61
C GLU A 22 -10.56 -7.28 3.49
N LEU A 23 -9.88 -8.37 3.87
CA LEU A 23 -9.25 -9.35 2.99
C LEU A 23 -8.28 -8.72 1.97
N ALA A 24 -7.59 -7.65 2.34
CA ALA A 24 -6.55 -7.08 1.50
C ALA A 24 -5.34 -8.05 1.48
N ILE A 25 -5.01 -8.57 0.30
CA ILE A 25 -3.92 -9.54 0.11
C ILE A 25 -2.78 -9.00 -0.75
N SER A 26 -2.93 -7.80 -1.30
CA SER A 26 -1.91 -7.09 -2.09
C SER A 26 -1.79 -5.61 -1.72
N VAL A 27 -0.65 -5.00 -2.02
CA VAL A 27 -0.42 -3.55 -1.87
C VAL A 27 -1.39 -2.75 -2.75
N ASP A 28 -1.71 -3.26 -3.95
CA ASP A 28 -2.73 -2.69 -4.83
C ASP A 28 -4.13 -2.67 -4.18
N ASP A 29 -4.55 -3.74 -3.49
CA ASP A 29 -5.83 -3.74 -2.76
C ASP A 29 -5.91 -2.58 -1.76
N VAL A 30 -4.83 -2.38 -0.99
CA VAL A 30 -4.78 -1.33 0.04
C VAL A 30 -4.75 0.06 -0.60
N LEU A 31 -3.83 0.29 -1.54
CA LEU A 31 -3.56 1.62 -2.09
C LEU A 31 -4.55 2.05 -3.17
N ALA A 32 -5.07 1.13 -3.99
CA ALA A 32 -6.03 1.45 -5.03
C ALA A 32 -7.48 1.37 -4.56
N ARG A 33 -7.84 0.36 -3.74
CA ARG A 33 -9.25 0.07 -3.40
C ARG A 33 -9.67 0.55 -2.01
N ARG A 34 -8.91 0.27 -0.95
CA ARG A 34 -9.32 0.60 0.44
C ARG A 34 -9.04 2.03 0.84
N THR A 35 -7.92 2.58 0.40
CA THR A 35 -7.54 3.97 0.68
C THR A 35 -7.74 4.90 -0.51
N ARG A 36 -7.80 4.34 -1.73
CA ARG A 36 -7.84 5.07 -3.00
C ARG A 36 -6.67 6.05 -3.18
N ALA A 37 -5.56 5.84 -2.46
CA ALA A 37 -4.33 6.62 -2.57
C ALA A 37 -3.88 6.75 -4.03
N LEU A 38 -3.88 5.64 -4.77
CA LEU A 38 -3.45 5.61 -6.16
C LEU A 38 -4.24 6.59 -7.04
N LEU A 39 -5.55 6.69 -6.83
CA LEU A 39 -6.43 7.56 -7.62
C LEU A 39 -6.33 9.03 -7.20
N LEU A 40 -5.95 9.30 -5.95
CA LEU A 40 -5.86 10.65 -5.39
C LEU A 40 -4.50 11.29 -5.65
N ASP A 41 -3.41 10.52 -5.50
CA ASP A 41 -2.04 10.94 -5.72
C ASP A 41 -1.14 9.72 -5.94
N ALA A 42 -0.92 9.38 -7.21
CA ALA A 42 -0.13 8.21 -7.61
C ALA A 42 1.32 8.28 -7.08
N ARG A 43 1.93 9.48 -7.03
CA ARG A 43 3.29 9.66 -6.48
C ARG A 43 3.33 9.33 -5.00
N ALA A 44 2.38 9.86 -4.22
CA ALA A 44 2.31 9.58 -2.79
C ALA A 44 2.02 8.10 -2.54
N ALA A 45 1.20 7.47 -3.38
CA ALA A 45 0.93 6.04 -3.29
C ALA A 45 2.21 5.20 -3.52
N ILE A 46 3.02 5.52 -4.54
CA ILE A 46 4.31 4.88 -4.78
C ILE A 46 5.25 5.08 -3.57
N GLU A 47 5.34 6.30 -3.05
CA GLU A 47 6.17 6.62 -1.88
C GLU A 47 5.74 5.83 -0.62
N MET A 48 4.43 5.55 -0.46
CA MET A 48 3.90 4.73 0.65
C MET A 48 4.08 3.22 0.45
N ALA A 49 4.21 2.74 -0.79
CA ALA A 49 4.15 1.31 -1.11
C ALA A 49 5.14 0.44 -0.30
N PRO A 50 6.42 0.83 -0.09
CA PRO A 50 7.34 0.03 0.73
C PRO A 50 6.87 -0.14 2.19
N ARG A 51 6.34 0.92 2.79
CA ARG A 51 5.85 0.87 4.17
C ARG A 51 4.56 0.06 4.28
N VAL A 52 3.66 0.17 3.30
CA VAL A 52 2.46 -0.66 3.22
C VAL A 52 2.83 -2.14 3.07
N ALA A 53 3.74 -2.48 2.16
CA ALA A 53 4.20 -3.85 1.96
C ALA A 53 4.81 -4.45 3.25
N SER A 54 5.64 -3.69 3.96
CA SER A 54 6.20 -4.12 5.26
C SER A 54 5.10 -4.41 6.29
N LEU A 55 4.12 -3.52 6.46
CA LEU A 55 3.01 -3.72 7.39
C LEU A 55 2.16 -4.93 7.00
N MET A 56 1.89 -5.12 5.71
CA MET A 56 1.15 -6.28 5.22
C MET A 56 1.92 -7.58 5.41
N ALA A 57 3.24 -7.57 5.22
CA ALA A 57 4.07 -8.75 5.39
C ALA A 57 4.11 -9.24 6.84
N ASP A 58 4.17 -8.32 7.81
CA ASP A 58 4.08 -8.65 9.23
C ASP A 58 2.76 -9.37 9.57
N GLU A 59 1.65 -8.92 8.96
CA GLU A 59 0.32 -9.48 9.19
C GLU A 59 0.07 -10.79 8.43
N LEU A 60 0.61 -10.93 7.22
CA LEU A 60 0.41 -12.08 6.34
C LEU A 60 1.48 -13.16 6.49
N GLY A 61 2.50 -12.95 7.34
CA GLY A 61 3.63 -13.86 7.48
C GLY A 61 4.47 -13.97 6.20
N ARG A 62 4.71 -12.85 5.52
CA ARG A 62 5.46 -12.80 4.25
C ARG A 62 6.87 -12.28 4.45
N ASP A 63 7.74 -12.66 3.53
CA ASP A 63 9.16 -12.31 3.57
C ASP A 63 9.47 -11.02 2.81
N ARG A 64 10.74 -10.61 2.87
CA ARG A 64 11.25 -9.44 2.16
C ARG A 64 11.10 -9.56 0.64
N ALA A 65 11.28 -10.76 0.09
CA ALA A 65 11.14 -10.99 -1.34
C ALA A 65 9.69 -10.75 -1.82
N TRP A 66 8.69 -11.10 -1.01
CA TRP A 66 7.30 -10.75 -1.26
C TRP A 66 7.07 -9.24 -1.22
N GLN A 67 7.62 -8.54 -0.22
CA GLN A 67 7.51 -7.08 -0.13
C GLN A 67 8.07 -6.39 -1.38
N GLU A 68 9.27 -6.80 -1.83
CA GLU A 68 9.91 -6.25 -3.02
C GLU A 68 9.08 -6.49 -4.28
N ARG A 69 8.50 -7.69 -4.44
CA ARG A 69 7.60 -8.01 -5.56
C ARG A 69 6.33 -7.16 -5.55
N GLU A 70 5.70 -6.99 -4.40
CA GLU A 70 4.49 -6.18 -4.26
C GLU A 70 4.76 -4.70 -4.59
N VAL A 71 5.87 -4.15 -4.11
CA VAL A 71 6.28 -2.77 -4.41
C VAL A 71 6.53 -2.59 -5.91
N LEU A 72 7.27 -3.52 -6.53
CA LEU A 72 7.53 -3.48 -7.97
C LEU A 72 6.24 -3.56 -8.78
N SER A 73 5.38 -4.54 -8.49
CA SER A 73 4.11 -4.74 -9.19
C SER A 73 3.18 -3.53 -9.03
N PHE A 74 3.05 -2.99 -7.81
CA PHE A 74 2.26 -1.80 -7.58
C PHE A 74 2.82 -0.57 -8.30
N THR A 75 4.14 -0.40 -8.31
CA THR A 75 4.78 0.75 -9.00
C THR A 75 4.58 0.69 -10.51
N GLU A 76 4.60 -0.50 -11.10
CA GLU A 76 4.26 -0.71 -12.52
C GLU A 76 2.82 -0.29 -12.80
N ILE A 77 1.85 -0.74 -12.00
CA ILE A 77 0.44 -0.32 -12.11
C ILE A 77 0.33 1.20 -11.97
N ALA A 78 0.98 1.79 -10.97
CA ALA A 78 0.90 3.20 -10.66
C ALA A 78 1.51 4.11 -11.74
N SER A 79 2.47 3.60 -12.53
CA SER A 79 3.07 4.34 -13.65
C SER A 79 2.05 4.76 -14.72
N HIS A 80 0.92 4.06 -14.81
CA HIS A 80 -0.18 4.39 -15.73
C HIS A 80 -1.16 5.45 -15.19
N TYR A 81 -0.99 5.91 -13.95
CA TYR A 81 -1.84 6.91 -13.29
C TYR A 81 -1.20 8.31 -13.26
N HIS A 82 -0.02 8.45 -13.86
CA HIS A 82 0.59 9.75 -14.12
C HIS A 82 -0.10 10.44 -15.30
N LEU A 83 -0.89 11.47 -15.01
CA LEU A 83 -1.22 12.54 -15.97
C LEU A 83 -0.21 13.68 -15.85
#